data_AF-A0A950SA94-F1
#
_entry.id   AF-A0A950SA94-F1
#
_cell.length_a   1.000
_cell.length_b   1.000
_cell.length_c   1.000
_cell.angle_alpha   90.00
_cell.angle_beta   90.00
_cell.angle_gamma   90.00
#
_symmetry.space_group_name_H-M   'P 1'
#
loop_
_entity.id
_entity.type
_entity.pdbx_description
1 polymer ?
#
loop_
_entity_poly.entity_id
_entity_poly.type
_entity_poly.pdbx_seq_one_letter_code
_entity_poly.pdbx_strand_id
1 'polypeptide(L)'
;MSYDLRRLRLHGLIQRPPQQYLRPHPEGIRVAVLYTKLQNRLLRPLPDANKPPAPIEVRRALTTLTSAINQYVHEARLAPAA
;
A
#
# COMPACT_ATOMS: atom_id res chain seq x y z
N MET A 1 15.82 15.71 -9.08
CA MET A 1 14.57 15.03 -8.64
C MET A 1 14.98 14.03 -7.58
N SER A 2 14.32 14.00 -6.42
CA SER A 2 14.56 12.94 -5.43
C SER A 2 14.21 11.58 -6.02
N TYR A 3 14.78 10.51 -5.44
CA TYR A 3 14.57 9.14 -5.89
C TYR A 3 13.07 8.80 -6.05
N ASP A 4 12.25 9.17 -5.07
CA ASP A 4 10.81 8.89 -5.07
C ASP A 4 10.09 9.60 -6.22
N LEU A 5 10.39 10.88 -6.45
CA LEU A 5 9.79 11.64 -7.56
C LEU A 5 10.20 11.07 -8.91
N ARG A 6 11.45 10.57 -9.05
CA ARG A 6 11.86 9.89 -10.28
C ARG A 6 11.04 8.60 -10.47
N ARG A 7 10.85 7.82 -9.41
CA ARG A 7 10.11 6.55 -9.45
C ARG A 7 8.62 6.75 -9.75
N LEU A 8 7.98 7.72 -9.11
CA LEU A 8 6.58 8.09 -9.40
C LEU A 8 6.39 8.50 -10.86
N ARG A 9 7.34 9.24 -11.44
CA ARG A 9 7.32 9.62 -12.85
C ARG A 9 7.53 8.41 -13.77
N LEU A 10 8.44 7.51 -13.43
CA LEU A 10 8.70 6.28 -14.18
C LEU A 10 7.45 5.38 -14.25
N HIS A 11 6.66 5.33 -13.18
CA HIS A 11 5.38 4.60 -13.15
C HIS A 11 4.18 5.40 -13.67
N GLY A 12 4.40 6.59 -14.26
CA GLY A 12 3.32 7.39 -14.86
C GLY A 12 2.33 7.99 -13.84
N LEU A 13 2.66 8.03 -12.55
CA LEU A 13 1.78 8.58 -11.51
C LEU A 13 1.85 10.11 -11.45
N ILE A 14 2.94 10.69 -11.92
CA ILE A 14 3.14 12.13 -12.03
C ILE A 14 3.73 12.47 -13.39
N GLN A 15 3.48 13.68 -13.83
CA GLN A 15 4.02 14.22 -15.07
C GLN A 15 4.66 15.58 -14.82
N ARG A 16 5.61 15.94 -15.69
CA ARG A 16 6.21 17.27 -15.70
C ARG A 16 6.06 17.88 -17.09
N PRO A 17 5.05 18.73 -17.30
CA PRO A 17 4.92 19.46 -18.56
C PRO A 17 6.12 20.41 -18.76
N PRO A 18 6.45 20.77 -20.02
CA PRO A 18 7.49 21.75 -20.31
C PRO A 18 7.22 23.06 -19.57
N GLN A 19 8.27 23.61 -18.94
CA GLN A 19 8.20 24.88 -18.18
C GLN A 19 7.22 24.89 -16.99
N GLN A 20 6.73 23.72 -16.55
CA GLN A 20 5.82 23.61 -15.40
C GLN A 20 6.41 22.77 -14.26
N TYR A 21 5.83 22.98 -13.08
CA TYR A 21 6.04 22.14 -11.91
C TYR A 21 5.46 20.73 -12.14
N LEU A 22 5.94 19.77 -11.35
CA LEU A 22 5.38 18.43 -11.29
C LEU A 22 3.89 18.48 -10.96
N ARG A 23 3.08 17.67 -11.64
CA ARG A 23 1.67 17.51 -11.35
C ARG A 23 1.27 16.02 -11.36
N PRO A 24 0.26 15.62 -10.57
CA PRO A 24 -0.31 14.28 -10.67
C PRO A 24 -0.82 14.00 -12.09
N HIS A 25 -0.59 12.78 -12.58
CA HIS A 25 -1.32 12.24 -13.72
C HIS A 25 -2.72 11.79 -13.24
N PRO A 26 -3.77 11.78 -14.08
CA PRO A 26 -5.09 11.29 -13.68
C PRO A 26 -5.07 9.89 -13.02
N GLU A 27 -4.27 8.97 -13.58
CA GLU A 27 -4.06 7.65 -12.96
C GLU A 27 -3.34 7.74 -11.61
N GLY A 28 -2.37 8.65 -11.47
CA GLY A 28 -1.72 8.91 -10.19
C GLY A 28 -2.69 9.42 -9.13
N ILE A 29 -3.70 10.20 -9.49
CA ILE A 29 -4.76 10.65 -8.58
C ILE A 29 -5.60 9.45 -8.12
N ARG A 30 -5.98 8.54 -9.03
CA ARG A 30 -6.73 7.33 -8.68
C ARG A 30 -5.96 6.45 -7.69
N VAL A 31 -4.67 6.23 -7.96
CA VAL A 31 -3.77 5.49 -7.06
C VAL A 31 -3.64 6.19 -5.72
N ALA A 32 -3.44 7.51 -5.69
CA ALA A 32 -3.35 8.28 -4.45
C ALA A 32 -4.64 8.18 -3.62
N VAL A 33 -5.81 8.33 -4.24
CA VAL A 33 -7.11 8.20 -3.55
C VAL A 33 -7.31 6.78 -3.00
N LEU A 34 -6.97 5.76 -3.78
CA LEU A 34 -7.00 4.37 -3.31
C LEU A 34 -6.13 4.19 -2.07
N TYR A 35 -4.87 4.65 -2.14
CA TYR A 35 -3.92 4.53 -1.05
C TYR A 35 -4.37 5.31 0.19
N THR A 36 -4.92 6.51 0.03
CA THR A 36 -5.49 7.29 1.13
C THR A 36 -6.68 6.58 1.79
N LYS A 37 -7.59 6.00 0.99
CA LYS A 37 -8.73 5.23 1.53
C LYS A 37 -8.26 3.99 2.28
N LEU A 38 -7.31 3.25 1.70
CA LEU A 38 -6.72 2.06 2.31
C LEU A 38 -5.99 2.42 3.61
N GLN A 39 -5.18 3.49 3.59
CA GLN A 39 -4.48 3.99 4.77
C GLN A 39 -5.46 4.31 5.91
N ASN A 40 -6.53 5.04 5.61
CA ASN A 40 -7.46 5.51 6.64
C ASN A 40 -8.40 4.42 7.17
N ARG A 41 -8.85 3.51 6.30
CA ARG A 41 -9.89 2.52 6.63
C ARG A 41 -9.35 1.15 6.99
N LEU A 42 -8.16 0.79 6.50
CA LEU A 42 -7.56 -0.52 6.72
C LEU A 42 -6.24 -0.39 7.47
N LEU A 43 -5.24 0.29 6.90
CA LEU A 43 -3.87 0.25 7.46
C LEU A 43 -3.74 0.93 8.84
N ARG A 44 -4.44 2.04 9.07
CA ARG A 44 -4.42 2.73 10.37
C ARG A 44 -5.11 1.93 11.49
N PRO A 45 -6.30 1.34 11.28
CA PRO A 45 -6.95 0.54 12.33
C PRO A 45 -6.41 -0.89 12.48
N LEU A 46 -5.79 -1.46 11.44
CA LEU A 46 -5.27 -2.85 11.44
C LEU A 46 -4.34 -3.18 12.62
N PRO A 47 -3.38 -2.32 13.01
CA PRO A 47 -2.52 -2.54 14.17
C PRO A 47 -3.27 -2.64 15.50
N ASP A 48 -4.44 -2.02 15.61
CA ASP A 48 -5.28 -2.08 16.80
C ASP A 48 -6.32 -3.20 16.71
N ALA A 49 -6.63 -3.67 15.50
CA ALA A 49 -7.55 -4.76 15.25
C ALA A 49 -7.00 -6.15 15.58
N ASN A 50 -5.68 -6.31 15.79
CA ASN A 50 -5.04 -7.59 16.12
C ASN A 50 -4.91 -7.86 17.64
N LYS A 51 -5.26 -6.90 18.50
CA LYS A 51 -5.09 -6.94 19.96
C LYS A 51 -6.38 -6.52 20.68
N PRO A 52 -6.57 -6.88 21.97
CA PRO A 52 -7.69 -6.36 22.76
C PRO A 52 -7.70 -4.81 22.74
N PRO A 53 -8.87 -4.15 22.67
CA PRO A 53 -10.23 -4.68 22.83
C PRO A 53 -10.91 -5.17 21.53
N ALA A 54 -10.18 -5.38 20.42
CA ALA A 54 -10.79 -5.86 19.19
C ALA A 54 -11.50 -7.23 19.36
N PRO A 55 -12.67 -7.45 18.72
CA PRO A 55 -13.38 -8.73 18.78
C PRO A 55 -12.50 -9.91 18.41
N ILE A 56 -12.71 -11.07 19.05
CA ILE A 56 -11.87 -12.26 18.83
C ILE A 56 -11.99 -12.79 17.39
N GLU A 57 -13.15 -12.61 16.77
CA GLU A 57 -13.44 -12.98 15.38
C GLU A 57 -12.56 -12.17 14.42
N VAL A 58 -12.46 -10.84 14.65
CA VAL A 58 -11.61 -9.95 13.86
C VAL A 58 -10.15 -10.36 13.98
N ARG A 59 -9.67 -10.60 15.20
CA ARG A 59 -8.29 -11.03 15.45
C ARG A 59 -7.96 -12.34 14.74
N ARG A 60 -8.84 -13.35 14.82
CA ARG A 60 -8.68 -14.64 14.12
C ARG A 60 -8.65 -14.46 12.60
N ALA A 61 -9.57 -13.68 12.04
CA ALA A 61 -9.60 -13.41 10.61
C ALA A 61 -8.29 -12.76 10.12
N LEU A 62 -7.74 -11.82 10.89
CA LEU A 62 -6.45 -11.18 10.58
C LEU A 62 -5.28 -12.17 10.66
N THR A 63 -5.27 -13.09 11.64
CA THR A 63 -4.28 -14.16 11.71
C THR A 63 -4.35 -15.04 10.47
N THR A 64 -5.56 -15.48 10.07
CA THR A 64 -5.75 -16.30 8.86
C THR A 64 -5.27 -15.59 7.60
N LEU A 65 -5.63 -14.30 7.44
CA LEU A 65 -5.19 -13.49 6.30
C LEU A 65 -3.67 -13.35 6.25
N THR A 66 -3.04 -13.10 7.40
CA THR A 66 -1.58 -12.99 7.51
C THR A 66 -0.90 -14.28 7.07
N SER A 67 -1.38 -15.44 7.54
CA SER A 67 -0.84 -16.73 7.13
C SER A 67 -0.99 -16.99 5.63
N ALA A 68 -2.16 -16.68 5.05
CA ALA A 68 -2.40 -16.85 3.61
C ALA A 68 -1.51 -15.94 2.75
N ILE A 69 -1.33 -14.68 3.14
CA ILE A 69 -0.43 -13.75 2.44
C ILE A 69 1.01 -14.24 2.53
N ASN A 70 1.47 -14.69 3.70
CA ASN A 70 2.82 -15.21 3.89
C ASN A 70 3.07 -16.45 3.02
N GLN A 71 2.11 -17.36 2.96
CA GLN A 71 2.19 -18.53 2.09
C GLN A 71 2.29 -18.12 0.61
N TYR A 72 1.42 -17.21 0.16
CA TYR A 72 1.47 -16.70 -1.21
C TYR A 72 2.81 -16.04 -1.56
N VAL A 73 3.32 -15.18 -0.68
CA VAL A 73 4.61 -14.50 -0.87
C VAL A 73 5.78 -15.49 -0.92
N HIS A 74 5.74 -16.52 -0.06
CA HIS A 74 6.72 -17.61 -0.06
C HIS A 74 6.68 -18.41 -1.37
N GLU A 75 5.49 -18.85 -1.80
CA GLU A 75 5.29 -19.60 -3.05
C GLU A 75 5.68 -18.79 -4.29
N ALA A 76 5.36 -17.50 -4.30
CA ALA A 76 5.72 -16.60 -5.40
C ALA A 76 7.21 -16.23 -5.44
N ARG A 77 8.03 -16.72 -4.49
CA ARG A 77 9.45 -16.34 -4.31
C ARG A 77 9.66 -14.82 -4.21
N LEU A 78 8.66 -14.11 -3.67
CA LEU A 78 8.69 -12.67 -3.47
C LEU A 78 9.30 -12.28 -2.12
N ALA A 79 9.63 -13.26 -1.28
CA ALA A 79 10.38 -13.03 -0.04
C ALA A 79 11.87 -12.76 -0.34
N PRO A 80 12.51 -11.80 0.34
CA PRO A 80 13.95 -11.60 0.19
C PRO A 80 14.70 -12.85 0.67
N ALA A 81 15.77 -13.22 -0.06
CA ALA A 81 16.73 -14.20 0.45
C ALA A 81 17.31 -13.66 1.76
N ALA A 82 17.24 -14.47 2.81
CA ALA A 82 17.74 -14.16 4.14
C ALA A 82 19.27 -13.96 4.16
#